data_AF-A0A1G0VK97-F1
#
_entry.id   AF-A0A1G0VK97-F1
#
_cell.length_a   1.000
_cell.length_b   1.000
_cell.length_c   1.000
_cell.angle_alpha   90.00
_cell.angle_beta   90.00
_cell.angle_gamma   90.00
#
_symmetry.space_group_name_H-M   'P 1'
#
loop_
_entity.id
_entity.type
_entity.pdbx_description
1 polymer ?
#
loop_
_entity_poly.entity_id
_entity_poly.type
_entity_poly.pdbx_seq_one_letter_code
_entity_poly.pdbx_strand_id
1 'polypeptide(L)'
;MGQGIAQTIANAGVDVLLIEKTEEQLDRAKENLIATMEREIARWALTQSEMNSVLSRIKWTTELSEIPECDIIIEAVDENYDLKKKIFKELDLIAKPETIFISNTSTLSLTKIAEVTNRRDRIIGMHFLNPVPKVPLVELVRALETSDKTVEVIKKFASRIGKTAVPVYEYPGFVTTRAIVPLLNEAMHILLEGLASAKDIDTAMRLGYNFKVGPLEMADTMGLDEVLAWMETLWSTLGEPRYRPCPILRKLVRERKLGKKTGEGFFKYDSDGKIIN
;
A
#
# COMPACT_ATOMS: atom_id res chain seq x y z
N MET A 1 -3.06 4.62 -1.80
CA MET A 1 -3.32 3.22 -2.20
C MET A 1 -4.55 3.08 -3.09
N GLY A 2 -5.75 3.49 -2.63
CA GLY A 2 -7.03 3.29 -3.33
C GLY A 2 -7.02 3.63 -4.84
N GLN A 3 -6.54 4.82 -5.22
CA GLN A 3 -6.43 5.23 -6.64
C GLN A 3 -5.61 4.25 -7.50
N GLY A 4 -4.47 3.78 -6.98
CA GLY A 4 -3.61 2.84 -7.71
C GLY A 4 -4.23 1.45 -7.83
N ILE A 5 -5.00 1.03 -6.81
CA ILE A 5 -5.79 -0.21 -6.85
C ILE A 5 -6.90 -0.06 -7.90
N ALA A 6 -7.68 1.02 -7.86
CA ALA A 6 -8.73 1.31 -8.82
C ALA A 6 -8.21 1.36 -10.26
N GLN A 7 -7.10 2.07 -10.50
CA GLN A 7 -6.44 2.11 -11.81
C GLN A 7 -6.06 0.71 -12.29
N THR A 8 -5.45 -0.10 -11.41
CA THR A 8 -5.01 -1.47 -11.76
C THR A 8 -6.19 -2.36 -12.15
N ILE A 9 -7.29 -2.28 -11.40
CA ILE A 9 -8.51 -3.07 -11.64
C ILE A 9 -9.21 -2.61 -12.93
N ALA A 10 -9.39 -1.30 -13.10
CA ALA A 10 -10.00 -0.72 -14.29
C ALA A 10 -9.19 -1.03 -15.56
N ASN A 11 -7.87 -1.00 -15.48
CA ASN A 11 -6.98 -1.37 -16.59
C ASN A 11 -7.11 -2.85 -17.01
N ALA A 12 -7.55 -3.71 -16.09
CA ALA A 12 -7.86 -5.12 -16.36
C ALA A 12 -9.29 -5.33 -16.92
N GLY A 13 -9.99 -4.25 -17.27
CA GLY A 13 -11.32 -4.29 -17.86
C GLY A 13 -12.43 -4.63 -16.87
N VAL A 14 -12.24 -4.33 -15.58
CA VAL A 14 -13.23 -4.53 -14.51
C VAL A 14 -13.78 -3.17 -14.09
N ASP A 15 -15.10 -3.07 -13.92
CA ASP A 15 -15.73 -1.83 -13.47
C ASP A 15 -15.46 -1.62 -11.98
N VAL A 16 -15.18 -0.37 -11.60
CA VAL A 16 -14.77 0.02 -10.25
C VAL A 16 -15.71 1.08 -9.71
N LEU A 17 -16.30 0.81 -8.56
CA LEU A 17 -16.92 1.84 -7.72
C LEU A 17 -15.87 2.34 -6.72
N LEU A 18 -15.42 3.58 -6.88
CA LEU A 18 -14.49 4.24 -5.95
C LEU A 18 -15.30 5.13 -5.02
N ILE A 19 -15.24 4.81 -3.73
CA ILE A 19 -15.95 5.54 -2.68
C ILE A 19 -14.94 6.34 -1.86
N GLU A 20 -15.22 7.63 -1.66
CA GLU A 20 -14.49 8.50 -0.73
C GLU A 20 -15.44 9.07 0.33
N LYS A 21 -14.87 9.57 1.43
CA LYS A 21 -15.66 10.06 2.56
C LYS A 21 -16.34 11.41 2.29
N THR A 22 -15.73 12.26 1.46
CA THR A 22 -16.26 13.59 1.13
C THR A 22 -16.05 13.88 -0.35
N GLU A 23 -16.88 14.77 -0.91
CA GLU A 23 -16.74 15.23 -2.30
C GLU A 23 -15.36 15.86 -2.56
N GLU A 24 -14.82 16.63 -1.60
CA GLU A 24 -13.47 17.20 -1.72
C GLU A 24 -12.39 16.12 -1.87
N GLN A 25 -12.48 15.04 -1.09
CA GLN A 25 -11.53 13.92 -1.18
C GLN A 25 -11.71 13.14 -2.48
N LEU A 26 -12.95 12.99 -2.95
CA LEU A 26 -13.29 12.34 -4.21
C LEU A 26 -12.70 13.10 -5.41
N ASP A 27 -12.91 14.42 -5.47
CA ASP A 27 -12.36 15.30 -6.51
C ASP A 27 -10.84 15.28 -6.51
N ARG A 28 -10.23 15.44 -5.33
CA ARG A 28 -8.77 15.35 -5.18
C ARG A 28 -8.24 13.98 -5.62
N ALA A 29 -8.97 12.89 -5.35
CA ALA A 29 -8.56 11.57 -5.77
C ALA A 29 -8.58 11.39 -7.28
N LYS A 30 -9.61 11.94 -7.94
CA LYS A 30 -9.74 11.96 -9.39
C LYS A 30 -8.64 12.78 -10.06
N GLU A 31 -8.40 14.00 -9.57
CA GLU A 31 -7.32 14.87 -10.07
C GLU A 31 -5.95 14.21 -9.96
N ASN A 32 -5.64 13.60 -8.82
CA ASN A 32 -4.36 12.92 -8.59
C ASN A 32 -4.16 11.70 -9.51
N LEU A 33 -5.22 10.93 -9.75
CA LEU A 33 -5.17 9.81 -10.68
C LEU A 33 -4.89 10.30 -12.10
N ILE A 34 -5.63 11.32 -12.56
CA ILE A 34 -5.45 11.95 -13.87
C ILE A 34 -4.00 12.45 -14.04
N ALA A 35 -3.52 13.28 -13.10
CA ALA A 35 -2.17 13.82 -13.15
C ALA A 35 -1.08 12.72 -13.11
N THR A 36 -1.35 11.60 -12.43
CA THR A 36 -0.43 10.45 -12.43
C THR A 36 -0.40 9.77 -13.79
N MET A 37 -1.54 9.57 -14.42
CA MET A 37 -1.63 8.94 -15.75
C MET A 37 -1.04 9.85 -16.84
N GLU A 38 -1.26 11.16 -16.78
CA GLU A 38 -0.64 12.14 -17.69
C GLU A 38 0.90 12.12 -17.62
N ARG A 39 1.46 11.97 -16.41
CA ARG A 39 2.92 11.81 -16.24
C ARG A 39 3.43 10.50 -16.86
N GLU A 40 2.66 9.43 -16.83
CA GLU A 40 3.02 8.17 -17.51
C GLU A 40 2.91 8.31 -19.03
N ILE A 41 1.93 9.06 -19.55
CA ILE A 41 1.82 9.41 -20.97
C ILE A 41 3.05 10.23 -21.42
N ALA A 42 3.44 11.24 -20.65
CA ALA A 42 4.62 12.06 -20.94
C ALA A 42 5.93 11.25 -20.97
N ARG A 43 5.94 10.08 -20.32
CA ARG A 43 7.06 9.12 -20.29
C ARG A 43 6.89 7.97 -21.29
N TRP A 44 5.91 8.04 -22.18
CA TRP A 44 5.59 7.00 -23.18
C TRP A 44 5.23 5.64 -22.59
N ALA A 45 4.78 5.61 -21.33
CA ALA A 45 4.38 4.40 -20.63
C ALA A 45 2.87 4.11 -20.73
N LEU A 46 2.08 5.08 -21.20
CA LEU A 46 0.63 4.97 -21.38
C LEU A 46 0.19 5.84 -22.58
N THR A 47 -0.93 5.50 -23.20
CA THR A 47 -1.59 6.30 -24.25
C THR A 47 -2.83 7.03 -23.71
N GLN A 48 -3.26 8.08 -24.42
CA GLN A 48 -4.50 8.80 -24.08
C GLN A 48 -5.74 7.88 -24.17
N SER A 49 -5.76 6.95 -25.12
CA SER A 49 -6.88 6.03 -25.27
C SER A 49 -6.99 5.04 -24.12
N GLU A 50 -5.87 4.52 -23.61
CA GLU A 50 -5.84 3.67 -22.42
C GLU A 50 -6.30 4.46 -21.18
N MET A 51 -5.85 5.70 -21.03
CA MET A 51 -6.31 6.56 -19.94
C MET A 51 -7.82 6.77 -19.95
N ASN A 52 -8.38 7.11 -21.11
CA ASN A 52 -9.83 7.30 -21.25
C ASN A 52 -10.60 6.01 -20.94
N SER A 53 -10.09 4.84 -21.36
CA SER A 53 -10.72 3.55 -21.07
C SER A 53 -10.68 3.18 -19.59
N VAL A 54 -9.62 3.56 -18.86
CA VAL A 54 -9.53 3.34 -17.41
C VAL A 54 -10.54 4.23 -16.70
N LEU A 55 -10.54 5.53 -17.02
CA LEU A 55 -11.42 6.51 -16.37
C LEU A 55 -12.90 6.22 -16.62
N SER A 56 -13.28 5.70 -17.80
CA SER A 56 -14.67 5.35 -18.10
C SER A 56 -15.20 4.16 -17.28
N ARG A 57 -14.32 3.37 -16.67
CA ARG A 57 -14.69 2.22 -15.82
C ARG A 57 -14.74 2.56 -14.33
N ILE A 58 -14.24 3.73 -13.95
CA ILE A 58 -14.26 4.16 -12.55
C ILE A 58 -15.46 5.07 -12.35
N LYS A 59 -16.43 4.57 -11.57
CA LYS A 59 -17.51 5.38 -11.03
C LYS A 59 -17.09 5.94 -9.67
N TRP A 60 -17.21 7.25 -9.52
CA TRP A 60 -16.80 8.01 -8.34
C TRP A 60 -18.05 8.35 -7.53
N THR A 61 -18.05 8.11 -6.23
CA THR A 61 -19.20 8.42 -5.37
C THR A 61 -18.77 8.64 -3.91
N THR A 62 -19.62 9.31 -3.14
CA THR A 62 -19.57 9.36 -1.67
C THR A 62 -20.63 8.46 -1.02
N GLU A 63 -21.53 7.90 -1.83
CA GLU A 63 -22.69 7.12 -1.40
C GLU A 63 -22.41 5.61 -1.35
N LEU A 64 -23.06 4.94 -0.40
CA LEU A 64 -22.94 3.50 -0.17
C LEU A 64 -24.02 2.66 -0.88
N SER A 65 -24.93 3.31 -1.61
CA SER A 65 -26.13 2.69 -2.18
C SER A 65 -25.88 1.61 -3.24
N GLU A 66 -24.70 1.61 -3.88
CA GLU A 66 -24.33 0.66 -4.93
C GLU A 66 -23.44 -0.49 -4.43
N ILE A 67 -23.11 -0.50 -3.14
CA ILE A 67 -22.39 -1.61 -2.51
C ILE A 67 -23.10 -2.97 -2.66
N PRO A 68 -24.44 -3.07 -2.58
CA PRO A 68 -25.14 -4.35 -2.77
C PRO A 68 -24.82 -5.02 -4.12
N GLU A 69 -24.45 -4.27 -5.16
CA GLU A 69 -24.14 -4.82 -6.48
C GLU A 69 -22.71 -5.39 -6.56
N CYS A 70 -21.81 -4.99 -5.65
CA CYS A 70 -20.38 -5.30 -5.72
C CYS A 70 -20.05 -6.75 -5.33
N ASP A 71 -19.28 -7.46 -6.18
CA ASP A 71 -18.81 -8.83 -5.90
C ASP A 71 -17.61 -8.88 -4.95
N ILE A 72 -16.74 -7.87 -5.03
CA ILE A 72 -15.52 -7.73 -4.24
C ILE A 72 -15.46 -6.28 -3.74
N ILE A 73 -15.21 -6.09 -2.45
CA ILE A 73 -14.99 -4.78 -1.84
C ILE A 73 -13.58 -4.75 -1.26
N ILE A 74 -12.78 -3.76 -1.68
CA ILE A 74 -11.41 -3.55 -1.20
C ILE A 74 -11.37 -2.29 -0.35
N GLU A 75 -11.21 -2.47 0.95
CA GLU A 75 -10.97 -1.38 1.90
C GLU A 75 -9.48 -0.99 1.85
N ALA A 76 -9.21 0.29 1.57
CA ALA A 76 -7.86 0.84 1.48
C ALA A 76 -7.78 2.25 2.11
N VAL A 77 -8.41 2.42 3.26
CA VAL A 77 -8.37 3.63 4.09
C VAL A 77 -7.17 3.60 5.05
N ASP A 78 -7.06 4.63 5.89
CA ASP A 78 -6.01 4.76 6.90
C ASP A 78 -5.85 3.49 7.75
N GLU A 79 -4.61 3.22 8.16
CA GLU A 79 -4.22 2.04 8.94
C GLU A 79 -4.65 2.18 10.42
N ASN A 80 -5.97 2.28 10.65
CA ASN A 80 -6.60 2.45 11.95
C ASN A 80 -7.64 1.34 12.17
N TYR A 81 -7.45 0.55 13.24
CA TYR A 81 -8.30 -0.60 13.53
C TYR A 81 -9.76 -0.22 13.77
N ASP A 82 -10.04 0.83 14.56
CA ASP A 82 -11.40 1.23 14.89
C ASP A 82 -12.16 1.75 13.66
N LEU A 83 -11.47 2.49 12.79
CA LEU A 83 -12.02 2.94 11.51
C LEU A 83 -12.37 1.77 10.61
N LYS A 84 -11.42 0.86 10.36
CA LYS A 84 -11.65 -0.32 9.52
C LYS A 84 -12.75 -1.21 10.10
N LYS A 85 -12.78 -1.41 11.43
CA LYS A 85 -13.85 -2.12 12.14
C LYS A 85 -15.22 -1.49 11.90
N LYS A 86 -15.34 -0.16 11.96
CA LYS A 86 -16.59 0.54 11.66
C LYS A 86 -17.01 0.29 10.21
N ILE A 87 -16.09 0.44 9.26
CA ILE A 87 -16.34 0.23 7.84
C ILE A 87 -16.80 -1.21 7.58
N PHE A 88 -16.08 -2.22 8.04
CA PHE A 88 -16.44 -3.62 7.80
C PHE A 88 -17.78 -4.01 8.43
N LYS A 89 -18.16 -3.44 9.58
CA LYS A 89 -19.50 -3.62 10.15
C LYS A 89 -20.59 -3.04 9.26
N GLU A 90 -20.37 -1.83 8.75
CA GLU A 90 -21.33 -1.17 7.87
C GLU A 90 -21.48 -1.93 6.54
N LEU A 91 -20.34 -2.31 5.93
CA LEU A 91 -20.32 -3.13 4.72
C LEU A 91 -21.05 -4.46 4.90
N ASP A 92 -20.86 -5.14 6.03
CA ASP A 92 -21.48 -6.45 6.28
C ASP A 92 -23.02 -6.39 6.31
N LEU A 93 -23.59 -5.24 6.69
CA LEU A 93 -25.03 -5.02 6.72
C LEU A 93 -25.65 -4.81 5.33
N ILE A 94 -24.90 -4.18 4.41
CA ILE A 94 -25.44 -3.72 3.11
C ILE A 94 -24.97 -4.57 1.92
N ALA A 95 -23.82 -5.22 2.00
CA ALA A 95 -23.31 -6.05 0.91
C ALA A 95 -24.08 -7.37 0.81
N LYS A 96 -24.35 -7.83 -0.41
CA LYS A 96 -24.96 -9.14 -0.67
C LYS A 96 -24.15 -10.28 -0.02
N PRO A 97 -24.75 -11.36 0.50
CA PRO A 97 -24.07 -12.38 1.32
C PRO A 97 -22.83 -13.03 0.69
N GLU A 98 -22.76 -13.05 -0.63
CA GLU A 98 -21.67 -13.65 -1.40
C GLU A 98 -20.44 -12.75 -1.59
N THR A 99 -20.57 -11.44 -1.36
CA THR A 99 -19.48 -10.47 -1.54
C THR A 99 -18.26 -10.83 -0.71
N ILE A 100 -17.09 -10.78 -1.33
CA ILE A 100 -15.79 -10.97 -0.68
C ILE A 100 -15.27 -9.62 -0.20
N PHE A 101 -14.85 -9.57 1.05
CA PHE A 101 -14.28 -8.41 1.69
C PHE A 101 -12.77 -8.53 1.74
N ILE A 102 -12.10 -7.49 1.27
CA ILE A 102 -10.65 -7.42 1.19
C ILE A 102 -10.19 -6.22 1.99
N SER A 103 -9.25 -6.42 2.91
CA SER A 103 -8.53 -5.30 3.54
C SER A 103 -7.14 -5.19 2.93
N ASN A 104 -6.80 -4.00 2.43
CA ASN A 104 -5.42 -3.59 2.20
C ASN A 104 -4.88 -3.03 3.53
N THR A 105 -4.16 -3.88 4.24
CA THR A 105 -3.46 -3.56 5.48
C THR A 105 -2.04 -4.10 5.38
N SER A 106 -1.11 -3.54 6.15
CA SER A 106 0.28 -4.00 6.23
C SER A 106 0.63 -4.58 7.60
N THR A 107 -0.13 -4.21 8.64
CA THR A 107 0.22 -4.51 10.05
C THR A 107 -0.95 -4.92 10.94
N LEU A 108 -2.20 -4.65 10.55
CA LEU A 108 -3.36 -4.97 11.38
C LEU A 108 -3.70 -6.46 11.28
N SER A 109 -4.28 -6.97 12.37
CA SER A 109 -4.79 -8.33 12.38
C SER A 109 -6.06 -8.44 11.56
N LEU A 110 -5.97 -9.18 10.45
CA LEU A 110 -7.10 -9.52 9.61
C LEU A 110 -8.09 -10.45 10.33
N THR A 111 -7.62 -11.34 11.21
CA THR A 111 -8.52 -12.18 12.04
C THR A 111 -9.40 -11.30 12.93
N LYS A 112 -8.84 -10.28 13.59
CA LYS A 112 -9.64 -9.32 14.38
C LYS A 112 -10.60 -8.50 13.53
N ILE A 113 -10.20 -8.13 12.31
CA ILE A 113 -11.11 -7.48 11.35
C ILE A 113 -12.25 -8.43 10.97
N ALA A 114 -11.96 -9.71 10.73
CA ALA A 114 -12.97 -10.70 10.36
C ALA A 114 -14.04 -10.87 11.43
N GLU A 115 -13.66 -10.87 12.72
CA GLU A 115 -14.54 -11.07 13.87
C GLU A 115 -15.75 -10.14 13.92
N VAL A 116 -15.67 -8.96 13.29
CA VAL A 116 -16.71 -7.92 13.34
C VAL A 116 -17.78 -8.08 12.26
N THR A 117 -17.65 -9.12 11.42
CA THR A 117 -18.58 -9.45 10.32
C THR A 117 -19.17 -10.85 10.51
N ASN A 118 -20.29 -11.11 9.85
CA ASN A 118 -20.95 -12.43 9.81
C ASN A 118 -20.44 -13.33 8.67
N ARG A 119 -19.49 -12.85 7.85
CA ARG A 119 -18.96 -13.52 6.65
C ARG A 119 -17.46 -13.80 6.75
N ARG A 120 -17.02 -14.30 7.90
CA ARG A 120 -15.60 -14.46 8.24
C ARG A 120 -14.85 -15.34 7.23
N ASP A 121 -15.55 -16.29 6.61
CA ASP A 121 -15.04 -17.15 5.54
C ASP A 121 -14.75 -16.43 4.22
N ARG A 122 -15.29 -15.21 4.06
CA ARG A 122 -15.19 -14.32 2.88
C ARG A 122 -14.43 -13.04 3.15
N ILE A 123 -13.69 -12.97 4.26
CA ILE A 123 -12.68 -11.92 4.48
C ILE A 123 -11.31 -12.44 4.14
N ILE A 124 -10.51 -11.63 3.44
CA ILE A 124 -9.13 -11.93 3.09
C ILE A 124 -8.30 -10.65 3.00
N GLY A 125 -6.99 -10.75 3.19
CA GLY A 125 -6.08 -9.62 3.05
C GLY A 125 -5.46 -9.61 1.66
N MET A 126 -5.42 -8.44 1.02
CA MET A 126 -4.58 -8.20 -0.15
C MET A 126 -3.69 -7.00 0.14
N HIS A 127 -2.45 -7.27 0.52
CA HIS A 127 -1.47 -6.21 0.76
C HIS A 127 -0.78 -5.85 -0.57
N PHE A 128 -1.21 -4.72 -1.14
CA PHE A 128 -0.60 -4.16 -2.34
C PHE A 128 0.63 -3.32 -1.98
N LEU A 129 1.64 -3.34 -2.84
CA LEU A 129 2.85 -2.52 -2.68
C LEU A 129 2.79 -1.27 -3.56
N ASN A 130 3.25 -0.15 -3.02
CA ASN A 130 3.32 1.13 -3.73
C ASN A 130 4.56 1.17 -4.65
N PRO A 131 4.48 1.66 -5.90
CA PRO A 131 3.30 2.04 -6.66
C PRO A 131 2.50 0.85 -7.20
N VAL A 132 1.21 0.79 -6.83
CA VAL A 132 0.33 -0.35 -7.09
C VAL A 132 0.28 -0.74 -8.57
N PRO A 133 0.14 0.16 -9.55
CA PRO A 133 0.11 -0.25 -10.96
C PRO A 133 1.39 -0.94 -11.45
N LYS A 134 2.55 -0.60 -10.88
CA LYS A 134 3.86 -1.06 -11.38
C LYS A 134 4.38 -2.30 -10.67
N VAL A 135 3.99 -2.54 -9.42
CA VAL A 135 4.47 -3.70 -8.66
C VAL A 135 3.61 -4.93 -8.97
N PRO A 136 4.14 -6.00 -9.60
CA PRO A 136 3.36 -7.16 -10.04
C PRO A 136 3.14 -8.18 -8.92
N LEU A 137 3.08 -7.74 -7.66
CA LEU A 137 3.00 -8.57 -6.46
C LEU A 137 1.84 -8.10 -5.58
N VAL A 138 1.16 -9.06 -4.96
CA VAL A 138 0.26 -8.82 -3.83
C VAL A 138 0.44 -9.95 -2.81
N GLU A 139 0.56 -9.61 -1.52
CA GLU A 139 0.53 -10.64 -0.48
C GLU A 139 -0.92 -10.97 -0.15
N LEU A 140 -1.26 -12.25 -0.25
CA LEU A 140 -2.59 -12.78 0.01
C LEU A 140 -2.61 -13.38 1.41
N VAL A 141 -3.28 -12.70 2.33
CA VAL A 141 -3.25 -13.02 3.77
C VAL A 141 -4.56 -13.67 4.18
N ARG A 142 -4.49 -14.87 4.75
CA ARG A 142 -5.68 -15.54 5.30
C ARG A 142 -5.93 -15.07 6.73
N ALA A 143 -7.17 -14.72 7.04
CA ALA A 143 -7.65 -14.73 8.41
C ALA A 143 -7.87 -16.17 8.86
N LEU A 144 -8.05 -16.37 10.17
CA LEU A 144 -8.27 -17.68 10.77
C LEU A 144 -9.40 -18.48 10.10
N GLU A 145 -10.49 -17.81 9.74
CA GLU A 145 -11.69 -18.44 9.19
C GLU A 145 -11.80 -18.34 7.66
N THR A 146 -10.85 -17.68 6.97
CA THR A 146 -10.91 -17.50 5.50
C THR A 146 -10.97 -18.86 4.78
N SER A 147 -12.02 -19.08 4.00
CA SER A 147 -12.22 -20.34 3.27
C SER A 147 -11.27 -20.51 2.09
N ASP A 148 -10.99 -21.77 1.72
CA ASP A 148 -10.22 -22.07 0.51
C ASP A 148 -10.89 -21.55 -0.75
N LYS A 149 -12.23 -21.56 -0.80
CA LYS A 149 -13.02 -20.99 -1.90
C LYS A 149 -12.73 -19.50 -2.08
N THR A 150 -12.72 -18.72 -1.00
CA THR A 150 -12.37 -17.28 -1.04
C THR A 150 -10.94 -17.09 -1.55
N VAL A 151 -9.99 -17.88 -1.06
CA VAL A 151 -8.59 -17.84 -1.53
C VAL A 151 -8.49 -18.12 -3.03
N GLU A 152 -9.20 -19.12 -3.55
CA GLU A 152 -9.19 -19.45 -4.98
C GLU A 152 -9.77 -18.34 -5.85
N VAL A 153 -10.90 -17.76 -5.45
CA VAL A 153 -11.51 -16.63 -6.17
C VAL A 153 -10.56 -15.45 -6.21
N ILE A 154 -9.92 -15.12 -5.07
CA ILE A 154 -9.03 -13.96 -5.00
C ILE A 154 -7.68 -14.21 -5.68
N LYS A 155 -7.16 -15.44 -5.71
CA LYS A 155 -6.00 -15.77 -6.56
C LYS A 155 -6.29 -15.55 -8.04
N LYS A 156 -7.48 -15.96 -8.52
CA LYS A 156 -7.91 -15.71 -9.91
C LYS A 156 -8.07 -14.22 -10.18
N PHE A 157 -8.67 -13.49 -9.25
CA PHE A 157 -8.81 -12.03 -9.32
C PHE A 157 -7.44 -11.34 -9.40
N ALA A 158 -6.51 -11.67 -8.50
CA ALA A 158 -5.15 -11.13 -8.50
C ALA A 158 -4.44 -11.37 -9.84
N SER A 159 -4.53 -12.59 -10.37
CA SER A 159 -3.96 -12.92 -11.69
C SER A 159 -4.61 -12.10 -12.81
N ARG A 160 -5.93 -11.91 -12.79
CA ARG A 160 -6.66 -11.10 -13.79
C ARG A 160 -6.20 -9.66 -13.81
N ILE A 161 -5.87 -9.09 -12.64
CA ILE A 161 -5.38 -7.71 -12.51
C ILE A 161 -3.85 -7.59 -12.64
N GLY A 162 -3.18 -8.62 -13.18
CA GLY A 162 -1.74 -8.61 -13.44
C GLY A 162 -0.86 -8.70 -12.19
N LYS A 163 -1.39 -9.25 -11.08
CA LYS A 163 -0.63 -9.47 -9.84
C LYS A 163 -0.32 -10.94 -9.63
N THR A 164 0.90 -11.20 -9.18
CA THR A 164 1.30 -12.49 -8.61
C THR A 164 0.87 -12.51 -7.16
N ALA A 165 -0.06 -13.40 -6.81
CA ALA A 165 -0.51 -13.59 -5.44
C ALA A 165 0.47 -14.50 -4.68
N VAL A 166 1.11 -13.96 -3.64
CA VAL A 166 1.97 -14.74 -2.73
C VAL A 166 1.17 -15.03 -1.46
N PRO A 167 0.86 -16.31 -1.16
CA PRO A 167 0.13 -16.66 0.05
C PRO A 167 1.01 -16.42 1.28
N VAL A 168 0.47 -15.72 2.27
CA VAL A 168 1.17 -15.39 3.52
C VAL A 168 0.27 -15.71 4.70
N TYR A 169 0.86 -16.29 5.75
CA TYR A 169 0.16 -16.47 7.02
C TYR A 169 0.08 -15.12 7.75
N GLU A 170 -1.05 -14.87 8.39
CA GLU A 170 -1.24 -13.65 9.16
C GLU A 170 -0.19 -13.54 10.27
N TYR A 171 0.63 -12.50 10.18
CA TYR A 171 1.64 -12.15 11.16
C TYR A 171 1.98 -10.66 11.02
N PRO A 172 2.32 -9.93 12.09
CA PRO A 172 2.70 -8.52 11.99
C PRO A 172 3.78 -8.26 10.94
N GLY A 173 3.43 -7.45 9.93
CA GLY A 173 4.31 -7.06 8.81
C GLY A 173 4.42 -8.07 7.68
N PHE A 174 3.67 -9.19 7.72
CA PHE A 174 3.65 -10.22 6.67
C PHE A 174 5.07 -10.66 6.27
N VAL A 175 5.37 -10.79 4.97
CA VAL A 175 6.74 -11.09 4.51
C VAL A 175 7.46 -9.79 4.17
N THR A 176 6.87 -8.96 3.32
CA THR A 176 7.52 -7.79 2.74
C THR A 176 7.89 -6.72 3.77
N THR A 177 6.91 -6.23 4.54
CA THR A 177 7.15 -5.20 5.57
C THR A 177 8.07 -5.71 6.67
N ARG A 178 7.89 -6.96 7.10
CA ARG A 178 8.73 -7.62 8.12
C ARG A 178 10.20 -7.71 7.72
N ALA A 179 10.48 -7.94 6.43
CA ALA A 179 11.83 -8.06 5.90
C ALA A 179 12.45 -6.70 5.58
N ILE A 180 11.67 -5.75 5.04
CA ILE A 180 12.21 -4.50 4.56
C ILE A 180 12.55 -3.54 5.68
N VAL A 181 11.71 -3.41 6.72
CA VAL A 181 11.96 -2.36 7.73
C VAL A 181 13.25 -2.56 8.52
N PRO A 182 13.68 -3.78 8.90
CA PRO A 182 14.98 -3.95 9.55
C PRO A 182 16.15 -3.63 8.63
N LEU A 183 16.07 -3.94 7.34
CA LEU A 183 17.08 -3.59 6.34
C LEU A 183 17.26 -2.06 6.25
N LEU A 184 16.14 -1.33 6.12
CA LEU A 184 16.15 0.12 6.07
C LEU A 184 16.71 0.71 7.37
N ASN A 185 16.28 0.17 8.52
CA ASN A 185 16.71 0.64 9.82
C ASN A 185 18.20 0.41 10.07
N GLU A 186 18.74 -0.71 9.60
CA GLU A 186 20.19 -0.99 9.68
C GLU A 186 20.99 0.03 8.86
N ALA A 187 20.55 0.35 7.63
CA ALA A 187 21.18 1.39 6.82
C ALA A 187 21.18 2.76 7.53
N MET A 188 20.10 3.08 8.26
CA MET A 188 20.01 4.29 9.07
C MET A 188 20.95 4.27 10.27
N HIS A 189 21.19 3.11 10.89
CA HIS A 189 22.15 2.95 11.98
C HIS A 189 23.60 3.11 11.50
N ILE A 190 23.96 2.50 10.36
CA ILE A 190 25.27 2.71 9.71
C ILE A 190 25.53 4.20 9.47
N LEU A 191 24.51 4.93 8.99
CA LEU A 191 24.59 6.38 8.80
C LEU A 191 24.73 7.13 10.13
N LEU A 192 23.93 6.79 11.14
CA LEU A 192 23.93 7.44 12.45
C LEU A 192 25.29 7.28 13.17
N GLU A 193 25.91 6.12 13.02
CA GLU A 193 27.22 5.79 13.60
C GLU A 193 28.40 6.41 12.82
N GLY A 194 28.11 7.06 11.68
CA GLY A 194 29.11 7.80 10.90
C GLY A 194 30.07 6.93 10.09
N LEU A 195 29.71 5.67 9.82
CA LEU A 195 30.56 4.75 9.05
C LEU A 195 30.73 5.21 7.60
N ALA A 196 29.70 5.80 7.00
CA ALA A 196 29.69 6.26 5.62
C ALA A 196 28.62 7.33 5.38
N SER A 197 28.74 8.08 4.27
CA SER A 197 27.69 8.99 3.83
C SER A 197 26.46 8.23 3.32
N ALA A 198 25.27 8.86 3.33
CA ALA A 198 24.05 8.24 2.80
C ALA A 198 24.22 7.77 1.35
N LYS A 199 24.90 8.57 0.52
CA LYS A 199 25.22 8.25 -0.87
C LYS A 199 26.12 7.03 -0.99
N ASP A 200 27.14 6.91 -0.14
CA ASP A 200 28.09 5.80 -0.19
C ASP A 200 27.47 4.50 0.33
N ILE A 201 26.62 4.57 1.36
CA ILE A 201 25.81 3.43 1.84
C ILE A 201 24.94 2.89 0.71
N ASP A 202 24.18 3.77 0.03
CA ASP A 202 23.32 3.37 -1.08
C ASP A 202 24.11 2.88 -2.30
N THR A 203 25.29 3.44 -2.55
CA THR A 203 26.17 2.98 -3.65
C THR A 203 26.75 1.60 -3.35
N ALA A 204 27.18 1.34 -2.12
CA ALA A 204 27.67 0.03 -1.69
C ALA A 204 26.59 -1.04 -1.83
N MET A 205 25.35 -0.76 -1.42
CA MET A 205 24.25 -1.72 -1.53
C MET A 205 23.80 -1.97 -2.97
N ARG A 206 23.80 -0.92 -3.81
CA ARG A 206 23.48 -1.05 -5.25
C ARG A 206 24.54 -1.87 -5.99
N LEU A 207 25.82 -1.52 -5.85
CA LEU A 207 26.90 -2.19 -6.59
C LEU A 207 27.26 -3.56 -6.00
N GLY A 208 27.25 -3.69 -4.67
CA GLY A 208 27.65 -4.91 -3.97
C GLY A 208 26.61 -6.03 -4.03
N TYR A 209 25.31 -5.69 -3.97
CA TYR A 209 24.22 -6.67 -3.93
C TYR A 209 23.25 -6.54 -5.11
N ASN A 210 23.60 -5.74 -6.12
CA ASN A 210 22.79 -5.48 -7.31
C ASN A 210 21.38 -4.94 -6.99
N PHE A 211 21.25 -4.16 -5.92
CA PHE A 211 19.99 -3.48 -5.63
C PHE A 211 19.70 -2.43 -6.70
N LYS A 212 18.46 -2.37 -7.18
CA LYS A 212 18.03 -1.35 -8.15
C LYS A 212 18.07 0.06 -7.54
N VAL A 213 17.74 0.16 -6.26
CA VAL A 213 17.66 1.40 -5.46
C VAL A 213 18.29 1.10 -4.11
N GLY A 214 19.11 2.02 -3.59
CA GLY A 214 19.75 1.86 -2.29
C GLY A 214 18.74 1.94 -1.14
N PRO A 215 19.04 1.40 0.06
CA PRO A 215 18.08 1.36 1.16
C PRO A 215 17.62 2.75 1.62
N LEU A 216 18.49 3.76 1.68
CA LEU A 216 18.08 5.09 2.15
C LEU A 216 17.21 5.80 1.12
N GLU A 217 17.54 5.71 -0.18
CA GLU A 217 16.68 6.22 -1.25
C GLU A 217 15.34 5.47 -1.30
N MET A 218 15.36 4.16 -1.01
CA MET A 218 14.15 3.35 -0.93
C MET A 218 13.24 3.82 0.21
N ALA A 219 13.79 4.08 1.40
CA ALA A 219 13.05 4.64 2.52
C ALA A 219 12.44 6.01 2.17
N ASP A 220 13.20 6.90 1.54
CA ASP A 220 12.70 8.21 1.07
C ASP A 220 11.61 8.07 0.00
N THR A 221 11.66 7.02 -0.83
CA THR A 221 10.64 6.75 -1.85
C THR A 221 9.35 6.22 -1.22
N MET A 222 9.46 5.37 -0.19
CA MET A 222 8.30 4.85 0.57
C MET A 222 7.63 5.96 1.38
N GLY A 223 8.42 6.86 1.96
CA GLY A 223 7.95 7.89 2.88
C GLY A 223 8.38 7.56 4.30
N LEU A 224 9.16 8.46 4.91
CA LEU A 224 9.79 8.18 6.20
C LEU A 224 8.80 8.07 7.37
N ASP A 225 7.66 8.78 7.28
CA ASP A 225 6.54 8.64 8.22
C ASP A 225 5.86 7.27 8.12
N GLU A 226 5.69 6.71 6.91
CA GLU A 226 5.14 5.37 6.74
C GLU A 226 6.10 4.31 7.29
N VAL A 227 7.39 4.42 6.97
CA VAL A 227 8.43 3.53 7.52
C VAL A 227 8.45 3.60 9.04
N LEU A 228 8.41 4.81 9.62
CA LEU A 228 8.36 4.98 11.07
C LEU A 228 7.10 4.34 11.67
N ALA A 229 5.93 4.57 11.07
CA ALA A 229 4.68 3.98 11.54
C ALA A 229 4.72 2.45 11.54
N TRP A 230 5.21 1.82 10.47
CA TRP A 230 5.36 0.36 10.41
C TRP A 230 6.31 -0.17 11.49
N MET A 231 7.44 0.50 11.69
CA MET A 231 8.41 0.10 12.70
C MET A 231 7.85 0.23 14.12
N GLU A 232 7.12 1.30 14.43
CA GLU A 232 6.47 1.50 15.73
C GLU A 232 5.41 0.43 15.99
N THR A 233 4.59 0.11 14.98
CA THR A 233 3.60 -0.96 15.08
C THR A 233 4.26 -2.31 15.31
N LEU A 234 5.31 -2.63 14.56
CA LEU A 234 6.05 -3.89 14.74
C LEU A 234 6.75 -3.97 16.10
N TRP A 235 7.35 -2.88 16.56
CA TRP A 235 8.02 -2.83 17.86
C TRP A 235 7.02 -2.98 19.01
N SER A 236 5.91 -2.23 18.98
CA SER A 236 4.87 -2.33 20.01
C SER A 236 4.16 -3.69 20.03
N THR A 237 4.01 -4.32 18.87
CA THR A 237 3.32 -5.62 18.76
C THR A 237 4.22 -6.79 19.12
N LEU A 238 5.49 -6.78 18.69
CA LEU A 238 6.41 -7.91 18.83
C LEU A 238 7.39 -7.75 20.00
N GLY A 239 7.65 -6.53 20.46
CA GLY A 239 8.61 -6.24 21.52
C GLY A 239 10.08 -6.49 21.13
N GLU A 240 10.37 -6.82 19.87
CA GLU A 240 11.72 -7.19 19.44
C GLU A 240 12.58 -5.96 19.13
N PRO A 241 13.81 -5.86 19.68
CA PRO A 241 14.68 -4.69 19.49
C PRO A 241 15.01 -4.35 18.04
N ARG A 242 15.02 -5.32 17.13
CA ARG A 242 15.28 -5.10 15.70
C ARG A 242 14.25 -4.20 15.01
N TYR A 243 13.07 -4.04 15.60
CA TYR A 243 12.03 -3.13 15.10
C TYR A 243 12.06 -1.76 15.79
N ARG A 244 12.95 -1.52 16.74
CA ARG A 244 13.09 -0.21 17.38
C ARG A 244 13.54 0.81 16.32
N PRO A 245 12.75 1.86 16.03
CA PRO A 245 13.11 2.85 15.01
C PRO A 245 14.40 3.58 15.35
N CYS A 246 15.30 3.70 14.38
CA CYS A 246 16.54 4.46 14.50
C CYS A 246 16.23 5.94 14.85
N PRO A 247 16.98 6.57 15.77
CA PRO A 247 16.74 7.97 16.16
C PRO A 247 16.74 8.97 14.98
N ILE A 248 17.53 8.73 13.94
CA ILE A 248 17.57 9.61 12.76
C ILE A 248 16.24 9.62 12.01
N LEU A 249 15.54 8.49 11.94
CA LEU A 249 14.23 8.39 11.29
C LEU A 249 13.20 9.26 12.02
N ARG A 250 13.16 9.15 13.36
CA ARG A 250 12.27 9.97 14.20
C ARG A 250 12.56 11.47 14.05
N LYS A 251 13.84 11.84 13.94
CA LYS A 251 14.26 13.22 13.73
C LYS A 251 13.74 13.75 12.39
N LEU A 252 13.99 13.05 11.28
CA LEU A 252 13.56 13.46 9.94
C LEU A 252 12.04 13.61 9.84
N VAL A 253 11.29 12.66 10.39
CA VAL A 253 9.82 12.74 10.44
C VAL A 253 9.35 13.96 11.23
N ARG A 254 9.97 14.26 12.38
CA ARG A 254 9.66 15.45 13.18
C ARG A 254 9.96 16.75 12.44
N GLU A 255 11.00 16.76 11.61
CA GLU A 255 11.37 17.88 10.74
C GLU A 255 10.51 17.99 9.47
N ARG A 256 9.53 17.10 9.27
CA ARG A 256 8.72 16.97 8.05
C ARG A 256 9.54 16.73 6.78
N LYS A 257 10.73 16.12 6.95
CA LYS A 257 11.55 15.60 5.85
C LYS A 257 11.14 14.15 5.62
N LEU A 258 10.10 13.95 4.82
CA LEU A 258 9.43 12.66 4.63
C LEU A 258 9.90 11.93 3.37
N GLY A 259 11.00 12.37 2.75
CA GLY A 259 11.55 11.81 1.52
C GLY A 259 11.02 12.49 0.26
N LYS A 260 10.83 11.70 -0.81
CA LYS A 260 10.46 12.21 -2.14
C LYS A 260 9.19 13.05 -2.13
N LYS A 261 8.21 12.69 -1.30
CA LYS A 261 6.91 13.39 -1.23
C LYS A 261 6.97 14.81 -0.65
N THR A 262 8.04 15.14 0.08
CA THR A 262 8.28 16.48 0.62
C THR A 262 9.53 17.14 0.02
N GLY A 263 10.15 16.52 -0.99
CA GLY A 263 11.37 17.01 -1.62
C GLY A 263 12.66 16.82 -0.80
N GLU A 264 12.58 16.25 0.40
CA GLU A 264 13.75 16.04 1.27
C GLU A 264 13.48 14.93 2.30
N GLY A 265 14.48 14.08 2.52
CA GLY A 265 14.56 13.02 3.53
C GLY A 265 16.03 12.76 3.89
N PHE A 266 16.54 11.56 3.60
CA PHE A 266 17.99 11.29 3.58
C PHE A 266 18.69 11.98 2.41
N PHE A 267 17.98 12.15 1.31
CA PHE A 267 18.41 12.90 0.13
C PHE A 267 17.48 14.09 -0.13
N LYS A 268 17.94 15.04 -0.94
CA LYS A 268 17.08 16.10 -1.50
C LYS A 268 16.62 15.70 -2.89
N TYR A 269 15.42 16.12 -3.28
CA TYR A 269 14.79 15.76 -4.53
C TYR A 269 14.34 16.98 -5.33
N ASP A 270 14.51 16.94 -6.65
CA ASP A 270 13.90 17.89 -7.57
C ASP A 270 12.41 17.59 -7.83
N SER A 271 11.77 18.43 -8.66
CA SER A 271 10.37 18.26 -9.06
C SER A 271 10.10 16.96 -9.83
N ASP A 272 11.12 16.36 -10.43
CA ASP A 272 11.02 15.09 -11.15
C ASP A 272 11.26 13.86 -10.24
N GLY A 273 11.58 14.10 -8.96
CA GLY A 273 11.87 13.08 -7.96
C GLY A 273 13.27 12.48 -8.07
N LYS A 274 14.22 13.18 -8.72
CA LYS A 274 15.62 12.78 -8.81
C LYS A 274 16.41 13.37 -7.65
N ILE A 275 17.40 12.61 -7.17
CA ILE A 275 18.30 13.07 -6.10
C ILE A 275 19.11 14.28 -6.59
N ILE A 276 19.09 15.36 -5.81
CA ILE A 276 19.90 16.55 -6.02
C ILE A 276 20.91 16.68 -4.87
N ASN A 277 22.19 16.64 -5.24
CA ASN A 277 23.38 16.85 -4.40
C ASN A 277 23.33 16.27 -2.98
#